data_AF-A0A239QN24-F1
#
_entry.id   AF-A0A239QN24-F1
#
_cell.length_a   1.000
_cell.length_b   1.000
_cell.length_c   1.000
_cell.angle_alpha   90.00
_cell.angle_beta   90.00
_cell.angle_gamma   90.00
#
_symmetry.space_group_name_H-M   'P 1'
#
loop_
_entity.id
_entity.type
_entity.pdbx_description
1 polymer ?
#
loop_
_entity_poly.entity_id
_entity_poly.type
_entity_poly.pdbx_seq_one_letter_code
_entity_poly.pdbx_strand_id
1 'polypeptide(L)'
;MSEQTKVKLFREKSLEAVESPESLNDYLRVTSPGVWLVLAAVIALLVGAILWGVFGHIKTTSSVAVRVEEGKSLCYIPYDKAEGVLSYGNVSIDEKEYPLASSSEFEVIVIQADESIRLLKAGGLNVGDPVVVVPADTGLPDGVYSGVAVTEDLRPISLLLQ
;
A
#
# COMPACT_ATOMS: atom_id res chain seq x y z
N MET A 1 -91.41 -27.74 -23.48
CA MET A 1 -90.58 -28.95 -23.30
C MET A 1 -89.14 -28.56 -23.56
N SER A 2 -88.42 -28.06 -22.55
CA SER A 2 -87.74 -28.83 -21.49
C SER A 2 -86.43 -29.47 -21.98
N GLU A 3 -85.34 -29.02 -21.35
CA GLU A 3 -84.17 -29.82 -21.00
C GLU A 3 -83.32 -30.39 -22.13
N GLN A 4 -82.22 -29.72 -22.46
CA GLN A 4 -80.87 -30.28 -22.34
C GLN A 4 -79.82 -29.15 -22.38
N THR A 5 -79.95 -28.24 -21.42
CA THR A 5 -78.79 -27.60 -20.79
C THR A 5 -78.21 -28.65 -19.84
N LYS A 6 -77.03 -29.25 -20.11
CA LYS A 6 -76.06 -29.59 -19.02
C LYS A 6 -74.71 -30.22 -19.35
N VAL A 7 -74.42 -30.76 -20.55
CA VAL A 7 -73.15 -31.54 -20.73
C VAL A 7 -72.15 -30.96 -21.74
N LYS A 8 -72.35 -29.72 -22.21
CA LYS A 8 -71.24 -28.91 -22.76
C LYS A 8 -70.82 -27.78 -21.82
N LEU A 9 -71.10 -28.02 -20.55
CA LEU A 9 -70.29 -27.59 -19.42
C LEU A 9 -68.83 -28.04 -19.69
N PHE A 10 -67.89 -27.08 -19.59
CA PHE A 10 -66.46 -27.30 -19.34
C PHE A 10 -65.53 -27.74 -20.48
N ARG A 11 -65.62 -27.19 -21.70
CA ARG A 11 -64.45 -27.28 -22.59
C ARG A 11 -64.11 -26.10 -23.49
N GLU A 12 -64.71 -24.93 -23.30
CA GLU A 12 -64.31 -23.72 -24.05
C GLU A 12 -64.37 -22.46 -23.17
N LYS A 13 -64.05 -22.60 -21.89
CA LYS A 13 -63.64 -21.48 -21.03
C LYS A 13 -62.33 -21.75 -20.29
N SER A 14 -61.52 -22.68 -20.83
CA SER A 14 -60.12 -22.89 -20.43
C SER A 14 -59.16 -22.03 -21.26
N LEU A 15 -59.65 -21.04 -22.01
CA LEU A 15 -58.85 -20.26 -22.97
C LEU A 15 -58.89 -18.75 -22.76
N GLU A 16 -59.50 -18.26 -21.68
CA GLU A 16 -59.59 -16.80 -21.48
C GLU A 16 -59.52 -16.35 -20.02
N ALA A 17 -59.13 -17.24 -19.11
CA ALA A 17 -58.87 -16.87 -17.73
C ALA A 17 -57.53 -17.48 -17.31
N VAL A 18 -56.63 -16.61 -16.86
CA VAL A 18 -55.32 -16.92 -16.27
C VAL A 18 -54.18 -17.12 -17.26
N GLU A 19 -54.02 -16.21 -18.21
CA GLU A 19 -52.69 -15.60 -18.41
C GLU A 19 -52.91 -14.10 -18.47
N SER A 20 -53.32 -13.57 -17.31
CA SER A 20 -53.14 -12.17 -17.02
C SER A 20 -51.65 -11.88 -17.32
N PRO A 21 -51.31 -11.04 -18.30
CA PRO A 21 -49.93 -10.64 -18.57
C PRO A 21 -49.46 -9.66 -17.48
N GLU A 22 -49.84 -9.95 -16.24
CA GLU A 22 -49.53 -9.17 -15.07
C GLU A 22 -48.19 -9.68 -14.54
N SER A 23 -47.15 -8.90 -14.81
CA SER A 23 -45.93 -8.82 -13.98
C SER A 23 -44.88 -9.94 -14.03
N LEU A 24 -44.94 -10.94 -14.91
CA LEU A 24 -43.71 -11.70 -15.24
C LEU A 24 -42.70 -10.81 -15.99
N ASN A 25 -43.19 -9.87 -16.80
CA ASN A 25 -42.36 -8.87 -17.46
C ASN A 25 -41.87 -7.77 -16.50
N ASP A 26 -42.50 -7.61 -15.32
CA ASP A 26 -41.98 -6.70 -14.28
C ASP A 26 -40.82 -7.35 -13.52
N TYR A 27 -40.57 -8.67 -13.62
CA TYR A 27 -39.35 -9.27 -13.10
C TYR A 27 -38.13 -9.03 -14.01
N LEU A 28 -38.36 -8.78 -15.31
CA LEU A 28 -37.35 -8.22 -16.23
C LEU A 28 -37.28 -6.69 -16.17
N ARG A 29 -38.09 -6.07 -15.31
CA ARG A 29 -37.88 -4.72 -14.79
C ARG A 29 -37.17 -4.73 -13.42
N VAL A 30 -36.55 -5.86 -13.03
CA VAL A 30 -35.83 -6.01 -11.73
C VAL A 30 -34.35 -5.69 -11.82
N THR A 31 -33.93 -5.02 -12.89
CA THR A 31 -32.70 -4.24 -12.81
C THR A 31 -33.00 -2.88 -13.36
N SER A 32 -33.53 -2.02 -12.47
CA SER A 32 -33.56 -0.59 -12.71
C SER A 32 -32.15 -0.17 -13.19
N PRO A 33 -32.02 0.63 -14.26
CA PRO A 33 -30.72 1.07 -14.78
C PRO A 33 -29.80 1.65 -13.70
N GLY A 34 -30.40 2.25 -12.66
CA GLY A 34 -29.72 2.72 -11.47
C GLY A 34 -29.00 1.62 -10.67
N VAL A 35 -29.58 0.42 -10.52
CA VAL A 35 -28.92 -0.70 -9.81
C VAL A 35 -27.71 -1.20 -10.60
N TRP A 36 -27.77 -1.23 -11.94
CA TRP A 36 -26.61 -1.55 -12.77
C TRP A 36 -25.51 -0.49 -12.65
N LEU A 37 -25.86 0.79 -12.60
CA LEU A 37 -24.92 1.88 -12.39
C LEU A 37 -24.27 1.81 -11.00
N VAL A 38 -25.04 1.53 -9.95
CA VAL A 38 -24.51 1.34 -8.59
C VAL A 38 -23.63 0.10 -8.53
N LEU A 39 -24.04 -1.02 -9.14
CA LEU A 39 -23.24 -2.24 -9.20
C LEU A 39 -21.92 -2.01 -9.95
N ALA A 40 -21.98 -1.29 -11.08
CA ALA A 40 -20.78 -0.91 -11.82
C ALA A 40 -19.86 0.01 -10.99
N ALA A 41 -20.42 0.97 -10.24
CA ALA A 41 -19.65 1.83 -9.35
C ALA A 41 -18.98 1.04 -8.22
N VAL A 42 -19.67 0.06 -7.62
CA VAL A 42 -19.11 -0.83 -6.59
C VAL A 42 -18.01 -1.71 -7.18
N ILE A 43 -18.23 -2.31 -8.35
CA ILE A 43 -17.20 -3.12 -9.05
C ILE A 43 -15.99 -2.26 -9.39
N ALA A 44 -16.20 -1.05 -9.93
CA ALA A 44 -15.12 -0.12 -10.25
C ALA A 44 -14.33 0.30 -8.99
N LEU A 45 -15.01 0.55 -7.87
CA LEU A 45 -14.38 0.84 -6.58
C LEU A 45 -13.57 -0.37 -6.09
N LEU A 46 -14.13 -1.58 -6.17
CA LEU A 46 -13.43 -2.80 -5.79
C LEU A 46 -12.20 -3.04 -6.65
N VAL A 47 -12.31 -2.92 -7.98
CA VAL A 47 -11.16 -3.04 -8.89
C VAL A 47 -10.13 -1.94 -8.59
N GLY A 48 -10.56 -0.70 -8.37
CA GLY A 48 -9.68 0.40 -7.99
C GLY A 48 -8.96 0.14 -6.66
N ALA A 49 -9.65 -0.38 -5.66
CA ALA A 49 -9.08 -0.73 -4.36
C ALA A 49 -8.14 -1.94 -4.44
N ILE A 50 -8.45 -2.93 -5.29
CA ILE A 50 -7.57 -4.09 -5.54
C ILE A 50 -6.32 -3.63 -6.28
N LEU A 51 -6.45 -2.84 -7.35
CA LEU A 51 -5.31 -2.31 -8.07
C LEU A 51 -4.49 -1.38 -7.18
N TRP A 52 -5.11 -0.50 -6.40
CA TRP A 52 -4.39 0.35 -5.45
C TRP A 52 -3.77 -0.44 -4.30
N GLY A 53 -4.40 -1.52 -3.83
CA GLY A 53 -3.86 -2.38 -2.78
C GLY A 53 -2.70 -3.27 -3.25
N VAL A 54 -2.72 -3.68 -4.52
CA VAL A 54 -1.68 -4.51 -5.14
C VAL A 54 -0.51 -3.65 -5.65
N PHE A 55 -0.80 -2.48 -6.23
CA PHE A 55 0.22 -1.59 -6.84
C PHE A 55 0.61 -0.40 -5.97
N GLY A 56 -0.17 -0.05 -4.95
CA GLY A 56 0.22 0.96 -3.98
C GLY A 56 1.37 0.42 -3.14
N HIS A 57 2.52 1.09 -3.19
CA HIS A 57 3.61 0.87 -2.26
C HIS A 57 3.73 2.14 -1.43
N ILE A 58 3.49 2.03 -0.13
CA ILE A 58 3.76 3.14 0.79
C ILE A 58 5.16 2.87 1.33
N LYS A 59 6.15 3.50 0.71
CA LYS A 59 7.53 3.48 1.19
C LYS A 59 7.67 4.53 2.29
N THR A 60 7.83 4.08 3.53
CA THR A 60 8.29 4.97 4.60
C THR A 60 9.80 5.06 4.49
N THR A 61 10.29 6.28 4.30
CA THR A 61 11.72 6.56 4.21
C THR A 61 12.16 7.41 5.40
N SER A 62 13.38 7.18 5.87
CA SER A 62 14.01 7.98 6.92
C SER A 62 15.27 8.65 6.39
N SER A 63 15.49 9.90 6.81
CA SER A 63 16.72 10.62 6.52
C SER A 63 17.87 10.03 7.34
N VAL A 64 18.99 9.77 6.68
CA VAL A 64 20.20 9.24 7.31
C VAL A 64 21.39 10.09 6.86
N ALA A 65 22.40 10.24 7.71
CA ALA A 65 23.62 10.96 7.33
C ALA A 65 24.69 9.96 6.91
N VAL A 66 25.42 10.24 5.84
CA VAL A 66 26.59 9.44 5.44
C VAL A 66 27.83 10.31 5.50
N ARG A 67 28.80 9.92 6.32
CA ARG A 67 30.13 10.56 6.38
C ARG A 67 31.12 9.66 5.67
N VAL A 68 31.88 10.23 4.76
CA VAL A 68 33.02 9.57 4.11
C VAL A 68 34.28 10.28 4.55
N GLU A 69 35.17 9.53 5.18
CA GLU A 69 36.44 10.04 5.69
C GLU A 69 37.52 8.98 5.46
N GLU A 70 38.64 9.38 4.82
CA GLU A 70 39.75 8.49 4.47
C GLU A 70 39.30 7.27 3.63
N GLY A 71 38.30 7.47 2.76
CA GLY A 71 37.72 6.40 1.93
C GLY A 71 36.85 5.39 2.69
N LYS A 72 36.54 5.63 3.97
CA LYS A 72 35.56 4.83 4.73
C LYS A 72 34.24 5.58 4.81
N SER A 73 33.17 4.98 4.28
CA SER A 73 31.81 5.50 4.45
C SER A 73 31.15 4.93 5.71
N LEU A 74 30.69 5.82 6.59
CA LEU A 74 29.91 5.51 7.78
C LEU A 74 28.52 6.14 7.66
N CYS A 75 27.49 5.31 7.76
CA CYS A 75 26.10 5.72 7.75
C CYS A 75 25.58 5.85 9.19
N TYR A 76 24.99 6.98 9.52
CA TYR A 76 24.41 7.31 10.81
C TYR A 76 22.90 7.23 10.70
N ILE A 77 22.32 6.24 11.37
CA ILE A 77 20.90 5.90 11.30
C ILE A 77 20.26 6.20 12.66
N PRO A 78 19.13 6.92 12.73
CA PRO A 78 18.39 7.11 13.98
C PRO A 78 18.08 5.75 14.64
N TYR A 79 18.33 5.62 15.94
CA TYR A 79 18.21 4.35 16.65
C TYR A 79 16.81 3.71 16.54
N ASP A 80 15.76 4.52 16.60
CA ASP A 80 14.36 4.09 16.47
C ASP A 80 13.99 3.58 15.07
N LYS A 81 14.83 3.85 14.06
CA LYS A 81 14.64 3.44 12.66
C LYS A 81 15.66 2.40 12.19
N ALA A 82 16.66 2.07 13.02
CA ALA A 82 17.77 1.22 12.63
C ALA A 82 17.34 -0.18 12.20
N GLU A 83 16.41 -0.82 12.91
CA GLU A 83 15.92 -2.16 12.58
C GLU A 83 15.27 -2.22 11.18
N GLY A 84 14.45 -1.21 10.86
CA GLY A 84 13.85 -1.07 9.54
C GLY A 84 14.91 -0.90 8.46
N VAL A 85 15.80 0.07 8.62
CA VAL A 85 16.88 0.34 7.64
C VAL A 85 17.77 -0.88 7.40
N LEU A 86 18.21 -1.54 8.47
CA LEU A 86 19.06 -2.72 8.40
C LEU A 86 18.37 -3.91 7.73
N SER A 87 17.04 -3.99 7.79
CA SER A 87 16.27 -5.04 7.12
C SER A 87 16.26 -4.88 5.59
N TYR A 88 16.31 -3.65 5.07
CA TYR A 88 16.42 -3.38 3.63
C TYR A 88 17.86 -3.38 3.12
N GLY A 89 18.83 -3.05 3.99
CA GLY A 89 20.26 -3.19 3.72
C GLY A 89 20.84 -2.20 2.70
N ASN A 90 20.07 -1.22 2.23
CA ASN A 90 20.50 -0.21 1.27
C ASN A 90 20.22 1.20 1.78
N VAL A 91 21.10 2.14 1.42
CA VAL A 91 20.90 3.58 1.58
C VAL A 91 20.96 4.27 0.21
N SER A 92 20.03 5.19 -0.06
CA SER A 92 20.03 5.99 -1.27
C SER A 92 20.70 7.33 -1.02
N ILE A 93 21.71 7.70 -1.80
CA ILE A 93 22.38 9.00 -1.77
C ILE A 93 22.30 9.57 -3.19
N ASP A 94 21.77 10.79 -3.35
CA ASP A 94 21.55 11.43 -4.65
C ASP A 94 20.86 10.49 -5.68
N GLU A 95 19.77 9.83 -5.24
CA GLU A 95 18.97 8.86 -6.02
C GLU A 95 19.69 7.54 -6.37
N LYS A 96 20.94 7.36 -5.95
CA LYS A 96 21.70 6.12 -6.18
C LYS A 96 21.74 5.27 -4.92
N GLU A 97 21.38 3.99 -5.05
CA GLU A 97 21.42 3.04 -3.95
C GLU A 97 22.84 2.49 -3.71
N TYR A 98 23.20 2.38 -2.43
CA TYR A 98 24.45 1.84 -1.94
C TYR A 98 24.17 0.80 -0.85
N PRO A 99 24.85 -0.36 -0.88
CA PRO A 99 24.68 -1.37 0.14
C PRO A 99 25.31 -0.94 1.47
N LEU A 100 24.62 -1.22 2.57
CA LEU A 100 25.18 -1.17 3.91
C LEU A 100 26.06 -2.41 4.14
N ALA A 101 27.16 -2.24 4.87
CA ALA A 101 27.95 -3.37 5.32
C ALA A 101 27.11 -4.26 6.25
N SER A 102 27.46 -5.54 6.28
CA SER A 102 26.76 -6.61 7.00
C SER A 102 26.26 -6.16 8.38
N SER A 103 25.04 -6.56 8.73
CA SER A 103 24.33 -6.24 9.98
C SER A 103 25.04 -6.66 11.27
N SER A 104 26.26 -7.20 11.18
CA SER A 104 27.14 -7.58 12.28
C SER A 104 28.18 -6.50 12.65
N GLU A 105 28.40 -5.50 11.79
CA GLU A 105 29.37 -4.43 12.01
C GLU A 105 28.63 -3.10 12.21
N PHE A 106 28.04 -2.91 13.39
CA PHE A 106 27.45 -1.63 13.76
C PHE A 106 27.78 -1.24 15.19
N GLU A 107 27.84 0.05 15.43
CA GLU A 107 28.05 0.63 16.75
C GLU A 107 26.87 1.54 17.10
N VAL A 108 26.46 1.51 18.37
CA VAL A 108 25.45 2.44 18.88
C VAL A 108 26.19 3.56 19.61
N ILE A 109 26.03 4.78 19.12
CA ILE A 109 26.63 5.97 19.71
C ILE A 109 25.56 7.01 20.02
N VAL A 110 25.91 7.98 20.86
CA VAL A 110 25.10 9.18 21.09
C VAL A 110 25.77 10.34 20.37
N ILE A 111 25.02 11.09 19.58
CA ILE A 111 25.54 12.25 18.85
C ILE A 111 26.09 13.28 19.84
N GLN A 112 27.37 13.60 19.69
CA GLN A 112 28.09 14.56 20.53
C GLN A 112 28.04 15.98 19.94
N ALA A 113 28.33 16.99 20.77
CA ALA A 113 28.24 18.40 20.37
C ALA A 113 29.39 18.88 19.45
N ASP A 114 30.48 18.12 19.38
CA ASP A 114 31.62 18.36 18.49
C ASP A 114 31.40 17.83 17.07
N GLU A 115 30.33 17.06 16.84
CA GLU A 115 29.96 16.59 15.51
C GLU A 115 29.60 17.74 14.57
N SER A 116 29.96 17.57 13.29
CA SER A 116 29.74 18.63 12.30
C SER A 116 28.25 18.95 12.11
N ILE A 117 27.90 20.24 12.08
CA ILE A 117 26.53 20.71 11.78
C ILE A 117 26.02 20.15 10.45
N ARG A 118 26.92 19.89 9.49
CA ARG A 118 26.57 19.24 8.21
C ARG A 118 26.04 17.83 8.41
N LEU A 119 26.65 17.04 9.30
CA LEU A 119 26.18 15.69 9.63
C LEU A 119 24.82 15.73 10.30
N LEU A 120 24.64 16.64 11.27
CA LEU A 120 23.36 16.83 11.96
C LEU A 120 22.24 17.16 10.96
N LYS A 121 22.49 18.11 10.05
CA LYS A 121 21.52 18.51 9.02
C LYS A 121 21.23 17.39 8.02
N ALA A 122 22.24 16.64 7.60
CA ALA A 122 22.09 15.56 6.61
C ALA A 122 21.19 14.43 7.13
N GLY A 123 21.32 14.06 8.40
CA GLY A 123 20.52 13.00 9.02
C GLY A 123 19.28 13.48 9.77
N GLY A 124 19.02 14.80 9.84
CA GLY A 124 17.97 15.35 10.70
C GLY A 124 18.20 15.07 12.19
N LEU A 125 19.46 14.95 12.60
CA LEU A 125 19.88 14.54 13.95
C LEU A 125 20.11 15.73 14.86
N ASN A 126 19.96 15.51 16.16
CA ASN A 126 20.28 16.46 17.21
C ASN A 126 21.36 15.90 18.15
N VAL A 127 22.05 16.79 18.85
CA VAL A 127 22.98 16.42 19.90
C VAL A 127 22.22 15.70 21.02
N GLY A 128 22.72 14.55 21.45
CA GLY A 128 22.07 13.68 22.41
C GLY A 128 21.21 12.59 21.80
N ASP A 129 20.96 12.60 20.47
CA ASP A 129 20.20 11.54 19.82
C ASP A 129 21.03 10.25 19.75
N PRO A 130 20.46 9.08 20.11
CA PRO A 130 21.10 7.80 19.87
C PRO A 130 21.02 7.44 18.40
N VAL A 131 22.13 7.00 17.83
CA VAL A 131 22.25 6.58 16.43
C VAL A 131 23.01 5.26 16.32
N VAL A 132 22.68 4.49 15.29
CA VAL A 132 23.41 3.31 14.86
C VAL A 132 24.32 3.72 13.72
N VAL A 133 25.62 3.46 13.87
CA VAL A 133 26.65 3.71 12.87
C VAL A 133 26.98 2.41 12.18
N VAL A 134 26.82 2.37 10.86
CA VAL A 134 27.04 1.19 10.02
C VAL A 134 27.96 1.57 8.88
N PRO A 135 29.05 0.83 8.60
CA PRO A 135 29.83 1.05 7.41
C PRO A 135 28.97 0.86 6.15
N ALA A 136 29.26 1.61 5.09
CA ALA A 136 28.62 1.47 3.80
C ALA A 136 29.69 1.39 2.72
N ASP A 137 29.40 0.77 1.58
CA ASP A 137 30.29 0.80 0.41
C ASP A 137 29.73 1.78 -0.62
N THR A 138 30.18 3.03 -0.54
CA THR A 138 29.66 4.12 -1.38
C THR A 138 30.58 4.52 -2.52
N GLY A 139 31.90 4.33 -2.39
CA GLY A 139 32.89 4.80 -3.35
C GLY A 139 32.86 6.32 -3.61
N LEU A 140 32.21 7.09 -2.73
CA LEU A 140 32.11 8.54 -2.82
C LEU A 140 33.40 9.19 -2.30
N PRO A 141 33.72 10.42 -2.75
CA PRO A 141 34.83 11.18 -2.17
C PRO A 141 34.53 11.62 -0.74
N ASP A 142 35.58 11.97 0.00
CA ASP A 142 35.46 12.42 1.38
C ASP A 142 34.50 13.62 1.51
N GLY A 143 33.56 13.52 2.46
CA GLY A 143 32.46 14.46 2.57
C GLY A 143 31.32 13.96 3.46
N VAL A 144 30.31 14.81 3.63
CA VAL A 144 29.08 14.47 4.34
C VAL A 144 27.91 14.58 3.36
N TYR A 145 27.12 13.53 3.28
CA TYR A 145 26.03 13.36 2.34
C TYR A 145 24.71 13.12 3.07
N SER A 146 23.64 13.65 2.48
CA SER A 146 22.26 13.36 2.90
C SER A 146 21.81 12.09 2.21
N GLY A 147 21.46 11.07 2.99
CA GLY A 147 20.94 9.81 2.51
C GLY A 147 19.48 9.61 2.88
N VAL A 148 18.82 8.72 2.16
CA VAL A 148 17.47 8.27 2.43
C VAL A 148 17.50 6.75 2.50
N ALA A 149 17.09 6.21 3.64
CA ALA A 149 16.96 4.78 3.84
C ALA A 149 15.50 4.38 3.92
N VAL A 150 15.15 3.25 3.30
CA VAL A 150 13.81 2.67 3.42
C VAL A 150 13.69 2.02 4.79
N THR A 151 12.69 2.39 5.57
CA THR A 151 12.42 1.79 6.88
C THR A 151 11.28 0.80 6.83
N GLU A 152 10.30 1.04 5.95
CA GLU A 152 9.13 0.20 5.79
C GLU A 152 8.66 0.25 4.32
N ASP A 153 8.27 -0.89 3.77
CA ASP A 153 7.58 -1.04 2.49
C ASP A 153 6.29 -1.80 2.79
N LEU A 154 5.22 -1.05 3.07
CA LEU A 154 3.91 -1.61 3.33
C LEU A 154 3.13 -1.69 2.02
N ARG A 155 2.69 -2.90 1.67
CA ARG A 155 1.67 -3.12 0.65
C ARG A 155 0.31 -2.95 1.33
N PRO A 156 -0.57 -2.03 0.90
CA PRO A 156 -1.85 -1.80 1.56
C PRO A 156 -2.71 -3.06 1.73
N ILE A 157 -2.57 -4.06 0.84
CA ILE A 157 -3.28 -5.33 0.96
C ILE A 157 -2.86 -6.17 2.19
N SER A 158 -1.63 -6.01 2.69
CA SER A 158 -1.18 -6.71 3.90
C SER A 158 -1.90 -6.21 5.16
N LEU A 159 -2.39 -4.96 5.15
CA LEU A 159 -3.17 -4.39 6.27
C LEU A 159 -4.56 -5.01 6.41
N LEU A 160 -5.07 -5.70 5.37
CA LEU A 160 -6.36 -6.40 5.41
C LEU A 160 -6.23 -7.87 5.85
N LEU A 161 -5.00 -8.39 5.96
CA LEU A 161 -4.72 -9.80 6.27
C LEU A 161 -4.13 -10.01 7.68
N GLN A 162 -4.01 -8.95 8.47
CA GLN A 162 -3.45 -8.93 9.82
C GLN A 162 -4.56 -8.87 10.87
#